data_AF-A0A958USA9-F1
#
_entry.id   AF-A0A958USA9-F1
#
_cell.length_a   1.000
_cell.length_b   1.000
_cell.length_c   1.000
_cell.angle_alpha   90.00
_cell.angle_beta   90.00
_cell.angle_gamma   90.00
#
_symmetry.space_group_name_H-M   'P 1'
#
loop_
_entity.id
_entity.type
_entity.pdbx_description
1 polymer ?
#
loop_
_entity_poly.entity_id
_entity_poly.type
_entity_poly.pdbx_seq_one_letter_code
_entity_poly.pdbx_strand_id
1 'polypeptide(L)'
;LDISIWHSLWALEKNKENKSYSVKSSLFDFNVGYTATIFIGFCFMLLGTLVMFQSGERFSAVGTVFSNQLISMYTKNLGSWAYVIIGIAAFTTMFSTTLTTLDASPRAMVKTYELLLNKKSEKGYLFWMVFLIFGTLAIFFLFQSEMVTLITIATILSFLTAPFYAIVNYLLISGKHTPKEWRPSLKMHLASWIGILFLMGFSIWYLTTLKHLFTV
;
A
#
# COMPACT_ATOMS: atom_id res chain seq x y z
N LEU A 1 -3.80 -0.23 1.36
CA LEU A 1 -5.17 0.26 1.73
C LEU A 1 -5.66 -0.42 2.99
N ASP A 2 -5.42 -1.71 3.04
CA ASP A 2 -5.58 -2.72 4.08
C ASP A 2 -4.46 -2.75 5.14
N ILE A 3 -3.62 -1.71 5.22
CA ILE A 3 -2.47 -1.67 6.15
C ILE A 3 -2.92 -1.77 7.62
N SER A 4 -4.12 -1.29 7.96
CA SER A 4 -4.71 -1.46 9.29
C SER A 4 -4.94 -2.93 9.64
N ILE A 5 -5.33 -3.75 8.65
CA ILE A 5 -5.57 -5.18 8.81
C ILE A 5 -4.23 -5.89 9.01
N TRP A 6 -3.24 -5.57 8.17
CA TRP A 6 -1.91 -6.18 8.25
C TRP A 6 -1.21 -5.84 9.58
N HIS A 7 -1.21 -4.57 9.98
CA HIS A 7 -0.69 -4.17 11.28
C HIS A 7 -1.41 -4.85 12.45
N SER A 8 -2.73 -5.04 12.36
CA SER A 8 -3.48 -5.76 13.41
C SER A 8 -3.04 -7.22 13.51
N LEU A 9 -2.86 -7.90 12.37
CA LEU A 9 -2.40 -9.30 12.35
C LEU A 9 -0.95 -9.44 12.85
N TRP A 10 -0.06 -8.54 12.46
CA TRP A 10 1.32 -8.54 12.96
C TRP A 10 1.41 -8.19 14.44
N ALA A 11 0.60 -7.25 14.92
CA ALA A 11 0.53 -6.92 16.34
C ALA A 11 0.04 -8.13 17.16
N LEU A 12 -0.95 -8.87 16.66
CA LEU A 12 -1.42 -10.11 17.29
C LEU A 12 -0.33 -11.18 17.31
N GLU A 13 0.44 -11.34 16.23
CA GLU A 13 1.54 -12.31 16.20
C GLU A 13 2.68 -11.92 17.14
N LYS A 14 3.10 -10.65 17.11
CA LYS A 14 4.15 -10.10 17.98
C LYS A 14 3.77 -10.21 19.47
N ASN A 15 2.50 -10.08 19.81
CA ASN A 15 2.02 -10.26 21.18
C ASN A 15 2.08 -11.74 21.66
N LYS A 16 2.04 -12.72 20.75
CA LYS A 16 2.25 -14.14 21.11
C LYS A 16 3.71 -14.39 21.51
N GLU A 17 4.65 -13.77 20.81
CA GLU A 17 6.09 -13.91 21.05
C GLU A 17 6.56 -13.05 22.23
N ASN A 18 6.00 -11.84 22.36
CA ASN A 18 6.37 -10.89 23.40
C ASN A 18 5.13 -10.36 24.13
N LYS A 19 4.84 -10.93 25.30
CA LYS A 19 3.70 -10.54 26.14
C LYS A 19 3.82 -9.15 26.76
N SER A 20 4.99 -8.50 26.70
CA SER A 20 5.16 -7.10 27.13
C SER A 20 4.82 -6.11 26.02
N TYR A 21 4.40 -6.58 24.83
CA TYR A 21 4.05 -5.72 23.72
C TYR A 21 2.79 -4.89 24.04
N SER A 22 2.99 -3.57 24.18
CA SER A 22 1.92 -2.64 24.55
C SER A 22 1.38 -1.88 23.34
N VAL A 23 0.14 -1.43 23.44
CA VAL A 23 -0.48 -0.54 22.44
C VAL A 23 0.35 0.74 22.24
N LYS A 24 0.95 1.27 23.32
CA LYS A 24 1.81 2.46 23.25
C LYS A 24 3.02 2.23 22.35
N SER A 25 3.66 1.07 22.45
CA SER A 25 4.78 0.70 21.57
C SER A 25 4.33 0.56 20.11
N SER A 26 3.18 -0.09 19.87
CA SER A 26 2.61 -0.21 18.52
C SER A 26 2.29 1.15 17.88
N LEU A 27 1.75 2.09 18.66
CA LEU A 27 1.42 3.43 18.18
C LEU A 27 2.69 4.26 17.91
N PHE A 28 3.74 4.07 18.72
CA PHE A 28 5.03 4.72 18.48
C PHE A 28 5.63 4.24 17.15
N ASP A 29 5.72 2.92 16.94
CA ASP A 29 6.23 2.32 15.69
C ASP A 29 5.45 2.86 14.47
N PHE A 30 4.11 2.89 14.57
CA PHE A 30 3.25 3.41 13.52
C PHE A 30 3.50 4.90 13.25
N ASN A 31 3.57 5.74 14.28
CA ASN A 31 3.74 7.18 14.13
C ASN A 31 5.09 7.53 13.49
N VAL A 32 6.18 6.87 13.90
CA VAL A 32 7.50 7.09 13.29
C VAL A 32 7.48 6.73 11.81
N GLY A 33 6.93 5.56 11.46
CA GLY A 33 6.81 5.15 10.06
C GLY A 33 5.92 6.09 9.24
N TYR A 34 4.80 6.53 9.82
CA TYR A 34 3.86 7.43 9.16
C TYR A 34 4.46 8.82 8.92
N THR A 35 5.15 9.40 9.90
CA THR A 35 5.86 10.68 9.75
C THR A 35 6.98 10.58 8.70
N ALA A 36 7.77 9.51 8.72
CA ALA A 36 8.80 9.27 7.71
C ALA A 36 8.18 9.19 6.30
N THR A 37 7.02 8.53 6.17
CA THR A 37 6.31 8.42 4.89
C THR A 37 5.83 9.77 4.37
N ILE A 38 5.28 10.63 5.25
CA ILE A 38 4.87 12.00 4.87
C ILE A 38 6.08 12.80 4.36
N PHE A 39 7.19 12.75 5.09
CA PHE A 39 8.41 13.46 4.73
C PHE A 39 8.95 13.00 3.38
N ILE A 40 9.08 11.68 3.19
CA ILE A 40 9.53 11.09 1.93
C ILE A 40 8.58 11.43 0.79
N GLY A 41 7.26 11.38 1.00
CA GLY A 41 6.26 11.75 0.01
C GLY A 41 6.40 13.21 -0.46
N PHE A 42 6.65 14.12 0.48
CA PHE A 42 6.96 15.52 0.14
C PHE A 42 8.26 15.65 -0.67
N CYS A 43 9.31 14.91 -0.31
CA CYS A 43 10.55 14.87 -1.09
C CYS A 43 10.33 14.36 -2.52
N PHE A 44 9.54 13.28 -2.71
CA PHE A 44 9.22 12.78 -4.05
C PHE A 44 8.39 13.77 -4.88
N MET A 45 7.47 14.50 -4.25
CA MET A 45 6.72 15.55 -4.93
C MET A 45 7.64 16.68 -5.41
N LEU A 46 8.50 17.20 -4.53
CA LEU A 46 9.50 18.22 -4.90
C LEU A 46 10.41 17.73 -6.02
N LEU A 47 10.81 16.47 -5.96
CA LEU A 47 11.65 15.85 -6.95
C LEU A 47 10.95 15.79 -8.32
N GLY A 48 9.67 15.40 -8.35
CA GLY A 48 8.88 15.42 -9.58
C GLY A 48 8.84 16.82 -10.20
N THR A 49 8.68 17.86 -9.36
CA THR A 49 8.69 19.25 -9.80
C THR A 49 10.06 19.73 -10.27
N LEU A 50 11.16 19.36 -9.61
CA LEU A 50 12.49 19.91 -9.89
C LEU A 50 13.24 19.15 -10.99
N VAL A 51 13.01 17.84 -11.13
CA VAL A 51 13.78 16.97 -12.02
C VAL A 51 12.96 16.54 -13.24
N MET A 52 11.66 16.28 -13.06
CA MET A 52 10.84 15.67 -14.11
C MET A 52 10.01 16.70 -14.87
N PHE A 53 9.50 17.74 -14.21
CA PHE A 53 8.71 18.78 -14.84
C PHE A 53 9.50 19.50 -15.94
N GLN A 54 8.93 19.61 -17.15
CA GLN A 54 9.57 20.20 -18.34
C GLN A 54 10.84 19.50 -18.85
N SER A 55 11.16 18.30 -18.38
CA SER A 55 12.34 17.53 -18.86
C SER A 55 12.23 17.06 -20.32
N GLY A 56 11.01 16.99 -20.89
CA GLY A 56 10.75 16.48 -22.23
C GLY A 56 10.81 14.95 -22.37
N GLU A 57 11.18 14.24 -21.30
CA GLU A 57 11.26 12.78 -21.28
C GLU A 57 9.87 12.14 -21.33
N ARG A 58 9.70 11.13 -22.19
CA ARG A 58 8.51 10.28 -22.22
C ARG A 58 8.86 8.93 -21.60
N PHE A 59 8.13 8.57 -20.54
CA PHE A 59 8.32 7.29 -19.89
C PHE A 59 7.82 6.15 -20.75
N SER A 60 8.61 5.09 -20.83
CA SER A 60 8.19 3.86 -21.46
C SER A 60 7.04 3.22 -20.70
N ALA A 61 6.12 2.60 -21.43
CA ALA A 61 5.08 1.76 -20.83
C ALA A 61 5.62 0.42 -20.30
N VAL A 62 6.87 0.08 -20.61
CA VAL A 62 7.55 -1.13 -20.15
C VAL A 62 8.30 -0.84 -18.85
N GLY A 63 7.98 -1.59 -17.79
CA GLY A 63 8.49 -1.33 -16.43
C GLY A 63 10.01 -1.33 -16.30
N THR A 64 10.68 -2.28 -16.94
CA THR A 64 12.15 -2.40 -16.91
C THR A 64 12.83 -1.19 -17.54
N VAL A 65 12.25 -0.68 -18.62
CA VAL A 65 12.76 0.53 -19.31
C VAL A 65 12.48 1.76 -18.46
N PHE A 66 11.29 1.87 -17.87
CA PHE A 66 10.92 2.95 -16.96
C PHE A 66 11.87 3.06 -15.76
N SER A 67 12.21 1.94 -15.11
CA SER A 67 13.16 1.94 -13.98
C SER A 67 14.54 2.46 -14.39
N ASN A 68 15.05 2.05 -15.57
CA ASN A 68 16.32 2.54 -16.09
C ASN A 68 16.25 4.03 -16.45
N GLN A 69 15.14 4.52 -17.01
CA GLN A 69 14.93 5.94 -17.29
C GLN A 69 14.98 6.76 -16.00
N LEU A 70 14.30 6.33 -14.93
CA LEU A 70 14.36 7.00 -13.63
C LEU A 70 15.79 7.10 -13.10
N ILE A 71 16.51 5.97 -13.01
CA ILE A 71 17.88 5.94 -12.51
C ILE A 71 18.78 6.85 -13.37
N SER A 72 18.65 6.79 -14.70
CA SER A 72 19.44 7.60 -15.62
C SER A 72 19.19 9.10 -15.42
N MET A 73 17.93 9.51 -15.29
CA MET A 73 17.57 10.91 -15.01
C MET A 73 18.22 11.42 -13.72
N TYR A 74 18.27 10.59 -12.67
CA TYR A 74 18.95 10.97 -11.44
C TYR A 74 20.46 11.07 -11.59
N THR A 75 21.08 10.08 -12.22
CA THR A 75 22.54 10.10 -12.41
C THR A 75 23.01 11.24 -13.28
N LYS A 76 22.20 11.69 -14.24
CA LYS A 76 22.48 12.87 -15.06
C LYS A 76 22.54 14.15 -14.24
N ASN A 77 21.70 14.27 -13.21
CA ASN A 77 21.61 15.47 -12.37
C ASN A 77 22.54 15.43 -11.14
N LEU A 78 22.75 14.25 -10.54
CA LEU A 78 23.51 14.08 -9.29
C LEU A 78 24.94 13.57 -9.51
N GLY A 79 25.25 13.08 -10.71
CA GLY A 79 26.53 12.45 -11.06
C GLY A 79 26.48 10.92 -11.05
N SER A 80 27.48 10.29 -11.66
CA SER A 80 27.54 8.84 -11.87
C SER A 80 27.63 8.02 -10.57
N TRP A 81 28.23 8.57 -9.52
CA TRP A 81 28.33 7.92 -8.20
C TRP A 81 26.96 7.64 -7.57
N ALA A 82 25.94 8.45 -7.91
CA ALA A 82 24.59 8.28 -7.40
C ALA A 82 23.91 7.00 -7.95
N TYR A 83 24.40 6.45 -9.08
CA TYR A 83 23.83 5.24 -9.70
C TYR A 83 23.77 4.08 -8.70
N VAL A 84 24.89 3.81 -8.02
CA VAL A 84 25.00 2.67 -7.10
C VAL A 84 24.07 2.84 -5.90
N ILE A 85 24.00 4.05 -5.35
CA ILE A 85 23.14 4.36 -4.18
C ILE A 85 21.66 4.20 -4.56
N ILE A 86 21.25 4.76 -5.69
CA ILE A 86 19.85 4.70 -6.14
C ILE A 86 19.48 3.27 -6.52
N GLY A 87 20.38 2.53 -7.18
CA GLY A 87 20.17 1.12 -7.51
C GLY A 87 19.93 0.27 -6.27
N ILE A 88 20.78 0.41 -5.24
CA ILE A 88 20.61 -0.31 -3.95
C ILE A 88 19.31 0.10 -3.27
N ALA A 89 18.99 1.40 -3.24
CA ALA A 89 17.76 1.90 -2.63
C ALA A 89 16.51 1.36 -3.34
N ALA A 90 16.49 1.39 -4.68
CA ALA A 90 15.39 0.87 -5.49
C ALA A 90 15.21 -0.63 -5.29
N PHE A 91 16.30 -1.41 -5.35
CA PHE A 91 16.27 -2.86 -5.11
C PHE A 91 15.73 -3.18 -3.71
N THR A 92 16.28 -2.54 -2.68
CA THR A 92 15.88 -2.78 -1.29
C THR A 92 14.40 -2.44 -1.07
N THR A 93 13.91 -1.36 -1.70
CA THR A 93 12.50 -0.95 -1.61
C THR A 93 11.57 -1.95 -2.28
N MET A 94 11.90 -2.41 -3.49
CA MET A 94 11.10 -3.42 -4.21
C MET A 94 11.13 -4.78 -3.50
N PHE A 95 12.30 -5.18 -3.00
CA PHE A 95 12.48 -6.42 -2.26
C PHE A 95 11.69 -6.41 -0.95
N SER A 96 11.80 -5.33 -0.16
CA SER A 96 11.03 -5.12 1.07
C SER A 96 9.53 -5.19 0.84
N THR A 97 9.03 -4.53 -0.22
CA THR A 97 7.61 -4.57 -0.57
C THR A 97 7.15 -5.99 -0.88
N THR A 98 7.97 -6.74 -1.63
CA THR A 98 7.68 -8.14 -1.98
C THR A 98 7.62 -9.03 -0.74
N LEU A 99 8.58 -8.91 0.18
CA LEU A 99 8.56 -9.65 1.45
C LEU A 99 7.32 -9.30 2.29
N THR A 100 7.00 -8.02 2.37
CA THR A 100 5.87 -7.52 3.16
C THR A 100 4.55 -8.09 2.66
N THR A 101 4.31 -8.10 1.34
CA THR A 101 3.08 -8.64 0.76
C THR A 101 3.03 -10.17 0.82
N LEU A 102 4.15 -10.85 0.60
CA LEU A 102 4.24 -12.31 0.70
C LEU A 102 4.04 -12.85 2.12
N ASP A 103 4.24 -12.05 3.16
CA ASP A 103 3.88 -12.41 4.52
C ASP A 103 2.45 -11.96 4.89
N ALA A 104 2.11 -10.70 4.64
CA ALA A 104 0.85 -10.13 5.11
C ALA A 104 -0.38 -10.72 4.41
N SER A 105 -0.34 -10.86 3.09
CA SER A 105 -1.49 -11.30 2.31
C SER A 105 -1.92 -12.73 2.65
N PRO A 106 -1.01 -13.73 2.75
CA PRO A 106 -1.39 -15.07 3.19
C PRO A 106 -1.98 -15.08 4.60
N ARG A 107 -1.44 -14.31 5.56
CA ARG A 107 -2.00 -14.20 6.92
C ARG A 107 -3.45 -13.69 6.89
N ALA A 108 -3.71 -12.64 6.10
CA ALA A 108 -5.04 -12.08 5.94
C ALA A 108 -6.01 -13.08 5.29
N MET A 109 -5.55 -13.84 4.29
CA MET A 109 -6.36 -14.84 3.60
C MET A 109 -6.69 -16.04 4.49
N VAL A 110 -5.73 -16.54 5.28
CA VAL A 110 -5.99 -17.56 6.30
C VAL A 110 -7.04 -17.08 7.27
N LYS A 111 -6.87 -15.87 7.83
CA LYS A 111 -7.81 -15.38 8.84
C LYS A 111 -9.22 -15.20 8.28
N THR A 112 -9.33 -14.71 7.06
CA THR A 112 -10.60 -14.61 6.33
C THR A 112 -11.24 -15.98 6.12
N TYR A 113 -10.47 -16.97 5.66
CA TYR A 113 -10.95 -18.34 5.48
C TYR A 113 -11.47 -18.96 6.78
N GLU A 114 -10.72 -18.80 7.87
CA GLU A 114 -11.11 -19.32 9.18
C GLU A 114 -12.41 -18.71 9.69
N LEU A 115 -12.60 -17.41 9.48
CA LEU A 115 -13.80 -16.69 9.91
C LEU A 115 -15.02 -17.03 9.05
N LEU A 116 -14.85 -17.20 7.74
CA LEU A 116 -15.96 -17.50 6.82
C LEU A 116 -16.47 -18.94 6.96
N LEU A 117 -15.56 -19.90 7.16
CA LEU A 117 -15.93 -21.32 7.25
C LEU A 117 -15.94 -21.87 8.68
N ASN A 118 -15.64 -21.02 9.66
CA ASN A 118 -15.52 -21.38 11.07
C ASN A 118 -14.60 -22.60 11.30
N LYS A 119 -13.54 -22.74 10.49
CA LYS A 119 -12.63 -23.88 10.48
C LYS A 119 -11.18 -23.40 10.45
N LYS A 120 -10.39 -23.86 11.42
CA LYS A 120 -8.95 -23.60 11.46
C LYS A 120 -8.24 -24.35 10.34
N SER A 121 -7.23 -23.72 9.75
CA SER A 121 -6.41 -24.32 8.70
C SER A 121 -4.95 -24.36 9.12
N GLU A 122 -4.46 -25.53 9.54
CA GLU A 122 -3.09 -25.71 10.03
C GLU A 122 -2.03 -25.39 8.96
N LYS A 123 -2.32 -25.68 7.68
CA LYS A 123 -1.43 -25.39 6.54
C LYS A 123 -1.94 -24.24 5.67
N GLY A 124 -2.90 -23.46 6.16
CA GLY A 124 -3.54 -22.40 5.38
C GLY A 124 -2.55 -21.34 4.91
N TYR A 125 -1.57 -20.98 5.76
CA TYR A 125 -0.60 -19.94 5.43
C TYR A 125 0.25 -20.32 4.22
N LEU A 126 0.81 -21.54 4.23
CA LEU A 126 1.63 -22.04 3.13
C LEU A 126 0.81 -22.21 1.85
N PHE A 127 -0.43 -22.70 1.95
CA PHE A 127 -1.34 -22.79 0.81
C PHE A 127 -1.56 -21.41 0.16
N TRP A 128 -1.97 -20.41 0.96
CA TRP A 128 -2.23 -19.07 0.44
C TRP A 128 -0.97 -18.37 -0.06
N MET A 129 0.18 -18.59 0.57
CA MET A 129 1.46 -18.09 0.09
C MET A 129 1.79 -18.62 -1.30
N VAL A 130 1.77 -19.94 -1.49
CA VAL A 130 2.07 -20.57 -2.79
C VAL A 130 1.05 -20.12 -3.84
N PHE A 131 -0.24 -20.12 -3.49
CA PHE A 131 -1.31 -19.67 -4.38
C PHE A 131 -1.12 -18.22 -4.84
N LEU A 132 -0.80 -17.30 -3.91
CA LEU A 132 -0.58 -15.90 -4.23
C LEU A 132 0.70 -15.69 -5.06
N ILE A 133 1.79 -16.41 -4.78
CA ILE A 133 3.01 -16.37 -5.60
C ILE A 133 2.69 -16.74 -7.05
N PHE A 134 2.00 -17.87 -7.27
CA PHE A 134 1.62 -18.29 -8.62
C PHE A 134 0.68 -17.27 -9.29
N GLY A 135 -0.31 -16.74 -8.56
CA GLY A 135 -1.21 -15.72 -9.08
C GLY A 135 -0.47 -14.43 -9.48
N THR A 136 0.45 -13.94 -8.65
CA THR A 136 1.25 -12.75 -8.94
C THR A 136 2.18 -12.98 -10.12
N LEU A 137 2.85 -14.13 -10.21
CA LEU A 137 3.70 -14.46 -11.36
C LEU A 137 2.90 -14.56 -12.66
N ALA A 138 1.71 -15.18 -12.61
CA ALA A 138 0.83 -15.25 -13.77
C ALA A 138 0.42 -13.84 -14.26
N ILE A 139 -0.02 -12.97 -13.34
CA ILE A 139 -0.36 -11.58 -13.67
C ILE A 139 0.86 -10.84 -14.24
N PHE A 140 2.03 -11.00 -13.62
CA PHE A 140 3.26 -10.37 -14.08
C PHE A 140 3.62 -10.77 -15.50
N PHE A 141 3.67 -12.07 -15.81
CA PHE A 141 4.04 -12.53 -17.15
C PHE A 141 3.04 -12.12 -18.23
N LEU A 142 1.76 -11.98 -17.89
CA LEU A 142 0.71 -11.52 -18.80
C LEU A 142 0.74 -10.01 -19.06
N PHE A 143 1.16 -9.20 -18.07
CA PHE A 143 1.05 -7.73 -18.12
C PHE A 143 2.39 -6.98 -18.09
N GLN A 144 3.54 -7.66 -18.09
CA GLN A 144 4.87 -7.01 -18.03
C GLN A 144 5.13 -6.02 -19.18
N SER A 145 4.56 -6.27 -20.36
CA SER A 145 4.65 -5.37 -21.53
C SER A 145 3.68 -4.19 -21.46
N GLU A 146 2.67 -4.27 -20.58
CA GLU A 146 1.56 -3.33 -20.44
C GLU A 146 1.49 -2.79 -19.01
N MET A 147 2.65 -2.39 -18.45
CA MET A 147 2.73 -1.97 -17.03
C MET A 147 1.81 -0.79 -16.72
N VAL A 148 1.64 0.13 -17.68
CA VAL A 148 0.69 1.26 -17.54
C VAL A 148 -0.73 0.75 -17.29
N THR A 149 -1.16 -0.26 -18.03
CA THR A 149 -2.46 -0.90 -17.86
C THR A 149 -2.57 -1.58 -16.49
N LEU A 150 -1.55 -2.35 -16.09
CA LEU A 150 -1.51 -3.00 -14.78
C LEU A 150 -1.65 -2.00 -13.62
N ILE A 151 -0.86 -0.92 -13.66
CA ILE A 151 -0.89 0.14 -12.65
C ILE A 151 -2.23 0.87 -12.67
N THR A 152 -2.80 1.13 -13.84
CA THR A 152 -4.09 1.80 -13.98
C THR A 152 -5.20 0.96 -13.35
N ILE A 153 -5.27 -0.34 -13.66
CA ILE A 153 -6.26 -1.27 -13.07
C ILE A 153 -6.08 -1.31 -11.54
N ALA A 154 -4.85 -1.48 -11.05
CA ALA A 154 -4.56 -1.50 -9.63
C ALA A 154 -4.98 -0.20 -8.94
N THR A 155 -4.77 0.95 -9.59
CA THR A 155 -5.14 2.28 -9.08
C THR A 155 -6.66 2.45 -9.01
N ILE A 156 -7.39 2.04 -10.05
CA ILE A 156 -8.87 2.07 -10.07
C ILE A 156 -9.44 1.22 -8.93
N LEU A 157 -8.99 -0.03 -8.81
CA LEU A 157 -9.42 -0.92 -7.73
C LEU A 157 -9.07 -0.35 -6.35
N SER A 158 -7.89 0.25 -6.23
CA SER A 158 -7.42 0.88 -5.00
C SER A 158 -8.33 2.03 -4.56
N PHE A 159 -8.64 2.97 -5.46
CA PHE A 159 -9.52 4.08 -5.14
C PHE A 159 -10.95 3.61 -4.86
N LEU A 160 -11.49 2.69 -5.66
CA LEU A 160 -12.86 2.20 -5.44
C LEU A 160 -13.03 1.46 -4.10
N THR A 161 -11.99 0.73 -3.65
CA THR A 161 -12.04 -0.01 -2.39
C THR A 161 -11.67 0.83 -1.16
N ALA A 162 -10.99 1.98 -1.32
CA ALA A 162 -10.55 2.80 -0.20
C ALA A 162 -11.70 3.28 0.71
N PRO A 163 -12.83 3.83 0.19
CA PRO A 163 -13.95 4.24 1.03
C PRO A 163 -14.54 3.08 1.81
N PHE A 164 -14.64 1.90 1.18
CA PHE A 164 -15.16 0.70 1.84
C PHE A 164 -14.29 0.31 3.04
N TYR A 165 -12.97 0.23 2.88
CA TYR A 165 -12.07 -0.06 3.99
C TYR A 165 -12.13 1.02 5.08
N ALA A 166 -12.21 2.29 4.71
CA ALA A 166 -12.30 3.39 5.68
C ALA A 166 -13.58 3.29 6.53
N ILE A 167 -14.73 3.05 5.90
CA ILE A 167 -16.03 2.88 6.58
C ILE A 167 -16.00 1.67 7.51
N VAL A 168 -15.55 0.50 7.02
CA VAL A 168 -15.51 -0.72 7.83
C VAL A 168 -14.59 -0.57 9.03
N ASN A 169 -13.39 0.03 8.85
CA ASN A 169 -12.48 0.30 9.97
C ASN A 169 -13.11 1.26 10.99
N TYR A 170 -13.76 2.32 10.54
CA TYR A 170 -14.44 3.29 11.40
C TYR A 170 -15.57 2.65 12.22
N LEU A 171 -16.40 1.83 11.57
CA LEU A 171 -17.48 1.10 12.24
C LEU A 171 -16.96 0.09 13.25
N LEU A 172 -15.86 -0.61 12.92
CA LEU A 172 -15.23 -1.60 13.80
C LEU A 172 -14.70 -0.93 15.07
N ILE A 173 -13.89 0.13 14.94
CA ILE A 173 -13.27 0.79 16.09
C ILE A 173 -14.30 1.54 16.96
N SER A 174 -15.40 2.00 16.36
CA SER A 174 -16.49 2.67 17.09
C SER A 174 -17.55 1.69 17.61
N GLY A 175 -17.46 0.42 17.22
CA GLY A 175 -18.47 -0.59 17.44
C GLY A 175 -18.49 -1.18 18.86
N LYS A 176 -19.48 -2.05 19.10
CA LYS A 176 -19.70 -2.70 20.40
C LYS A 176 -18.55 -3.61 20.86
N HIS A 177 -17.76 -4.13 19.91
CA HIS A 177 -16.65 -5.05 20.18
C HIS A 177 -15.36 -4.35 20.63
N THR A 178 -15.30 -3.02 20.52
CA THR A 178 -14.17 -2.22 20.99
C THR A 178 -14.51 -1.60 22.35
N PRO A 179 -13.70 -1.84 23.40
CA PRO A 179 -13.92 -1.24 24.72
C PRO A 179 -13.95 0.29 24.64
N LYS A 180 -14.82 0.93 25.43
CA LYS A 180 -15.06 2.38 25.35
C LYS A 180 -13.78 3.23 25.50
N GLU A 181 -12.84 2.77 26.31
CA GLU A 181 -11.54 3.43 26.55
C GLU A 181 -10.65 3.51 25.29
N TRP A 182 -10.81 2.58 24.35
CA TRP A 182 -10.03 2.49 23.12
C TRP A 182 -10.76 3.05 21.90
N ARG A 183 -11.97 3.59 22.08
CA ARG A 183 -12.74 4.20 20.98
C ARG A 183 -12.15 5.55 20.58
N PRO A 184 -12.37 5.98 19.32
CA PRO A 184 -11.83 7.25 18.83
C PRO A 184 -12.28 8.45 19.68
N SER A 185 -11.39 9.43 19.83
CA SER A 185 -11.76 10.73 20.39
C SER A 185 -12.67 11.49 19.43
N LEU A 186 -13.36 12.53 19.91
CA LEU A 186 -14.21 13.38 19.06
C LEU A 186 -13.47 13.96 17.84
N LYS A 187 -12.21 14.39 18.04
CA LYS A 187 -11.34 14.87 16.96
C LYS A 187 -11.08 13.79 15.91
N MET A 188 -10.82 12.57 16.36
CA MET A 188 -10.56 11.43 15.46
C MET A 188 -11.82 11.00 14.72
N HIS A 189 -13.00 11.08 15.36
CA HIS A 189 -14.27 10.89 14.65
C HIS A 189 -14.42 11.91 13.52
N LEU A 190 -14.28 13.21 13.81
CA LEU A 190 -14.39 14.24 12.78
C LEU A 190 -13.38 14.04 11.64
N ALA A 191 -12.12 13.75 11.96
CA ALA A 191 -11.08 13.45 10.97
C ALA A 191 -11.44 12.22 10.11
N SER A 192 -12.02 11.18 10.72
CA SER A 192 -12.46 9.98 9.99
C SER A 192 -13.61 10.29 9.04
N TRP A 193 -14.62 11.06 9.45
CA TRP A 193 -15.74 11.45 8.60
C TRP A 193 -15.28 12.31 7.42
N ILE A 194 -14.41 13.29 7.66
CA ILE A 194 -13.82 14.12 6.59
C ILE A 194 -13.01 13.23 5.63
N GLY A 195 -12.19 12.31 6.15
CA GLY A 195 -11.41 11.38 5.35
C GLY A 195 -12.28 10.46 4.49
N ILE A 196 -13.35 9.90 5.05
CA ILE A 196 -14.31 9.05 4.31
C ILE A 196 -14.99 9.86 3.20
N LEU A 197 -15.48 11.07 3.50
CA LEU A 197 -16.10 11.95 2.51
C LEU A 197 -15.12 12.30 1.38
N PHE A 198 -13.87 12.62 1.74
CA PHE A 198 -12.81 12.89 0.78
C PHE A 198 -12.53 11.69 -0.11
N LEU A 199 -12.36 10.48 0.45
CA LEU A 199 -12.11 9.27 -0.32
C LEU A 199 -13.27 8.94 -1.28
N MET A 200 -14.52 9.11 -0.84
CA MET A 200 -15.69 8.93 -1.70
C MET A 200 -15.71 9.94 -2.85
N GLY A 201 -15.54 11.23 -2.53
CA GLY A 201 -15.51 12.30 -3.52
C GLY A 201 -14.38 12.11 -4.54
N PHE A 202 -13.19 11.77 -4.05
CA PHE A 202 -12.02 11.50 -4.88
C PHE A 202 -12.22 10.29 -5.80
N SER A 203 -12.85 9.22 -5.29
CA SER A 203 -13.15 8.03 -6.09
C SER A 203 -14.14 8.35 -7.22
N ILE A 204 -15.18 9.13 -6.95
CA ILE A 204 -16.15 9.57 -7.96
C ILE A 204 -15.45 10.46 -9.00
N TRP A 205 -14.71 11.47 -8.54
CA TRP A 205 -13.95 12.36 -9.40
C TRP A 205 -13.01 11.58 -10.34
N TYR A 206 -12.20 10.67 -9.79
CA TYR A 206 -11.25 9.88 -10.57
C TYR A 206 -11.95 9.03 -11.65
N LEU A 207 -13.08 8.39 -11.32
CA LEU A 207 -13.86 7.62 -12.30
C LEU A 207 -14.44 8.49 -13.41
N THR A 208 -14.86 9.74 -13.11
CA THR A 208 -15.34 10.67 -14.14
C THR A 208 -14.22 11.12 -15.07
N THR A 209 -13.03 11.39 -14.55
CA THR A 209 -11.84 11.72 -15.37
C THR A 209 -11.41 10.55 -16.25
N LEU A 210 -11.46 9.32 -15.72
CA LEU A 210 -11.13 8.13 -16.48
C LEU A 210 -12.05 7.95 -17.70
N LYS A 211 -13.37 8.15 -17.53
CA LYS A 211 -14.33 8.08 -18.65
C LYS A 211 -13.99 9.09 -19.74
N HIS A 212 -13.63 10.31 -19.36
CA HIS A 212 -13.24 11.35 -20.31
C HIS A 212 -11.96 10.97 -21.09
N LEU A 213 -11.05 10.20 -20.49
CA LEU A 213 -9.81 9.73 -21.12
C LEU A 213 -10.01 8.60 -22.13
N PHE A 214 -11.11 7.84 -22.04
CA PHE A 214 -11.46 6.76 -22.98
C PHE A 214 -12.43 7.20 -24.09
N THR A 215 -12.97 8.42 -24.01
CA THR A 215 -13.88 9.01 -25.02
C THR A 215 -13.21 10.03 -25.95
N VAL A 216 -11.93 10.32 -25.76
CA VAL A 216 -11.08 11.15 -26.64
C VAL A 216 -10.01 10.27 -27.25
#